data_AF-A0A419HS17-F1
#
_entry.id   AF-A0A419HS17-F1
#
_cell.length_a   1.000
_cell.length_b   1.000
_cell.length_c   1.000
_cell.angle_alpha   90.00
_cell.angle_beta   90.00
_cell.angle_gamma   90.00
#
_symmetry.space_group_name_H-M   'P 1'
#
loop_
_entity.id
_entity.type
_entity.pdbx_description
1 polymer ?
#
loop_
_entity_poly.entity_id
_entity_poly.type
_entity_poly.pdbx_seq_one_letter_code
_entity_poly.pdbx_strand_id
1 'polypeptide(L)'
;MTQPTDPGTDPAAIRACLTPTVAAVFDSEWAFVMDQAKQTLNLDNVHRFLQKWRLMAYAETKDPGSYFRVLARAARTEATGELPPGSISWGEMKKKLGLDR
;
A
#
# COMPACT_ATOMS: atom_id res chain seq x y z
N MET A 1 18.75 -5.89 -15.02
CA MET A 1 18.58 -6.18 -13.58
C MET A 1 17.15 -6.62 -13.39
N THR A 2 16.94 -7.90 -13.08
CA THR A 2 15.63 -8.51 -12.84
C THR A 2 15.08 -8.00 -11.51
N GLN A 3 13.96 -7.28 -11.52
CA GLN A 3 13.29 -6.88 -10.28
C GLN A 3 12.88 -8.13 -9.49
N PRO A 4 13.14 -8.19 -8.18
CA PRO A 4 12.63 -9.26 -7.31
C PRO A 4 11.10 -9.31 -7.39
N THR A 5 10.53 -10.49 -7.64
CA THR A 5 9.08 -10.70 -7.75
C THR A 5 8.39 -10.85 -6.37
N ASP A 6 9.16 -11.07 -5.32
CA ASP A 6 8.72 -10.99 -3.91
C ASP A 6 9.60 -9.94 -3.21
N PRO A 7 9.02 -8.88 -2.62
CA PRO A 7 9.77 -7.83 -1.92
C PRO A 7 10.56 -8.32 -0.69
N GLY A 8 10.49 -9.60 -0.34
CA GLY A 8 11.06 -10.12 0.89
C GLY A 8 10.32 -9.60 2.12
N THR A 9 10.93 -9.74 3.30
CA THR A 9 10.35 -9.26 4.57
C THR A 9 11.25 -8.27 5.30
N ASP A 10 12.50 -8.14 4.89
CA ASP A 10 13.42 -7.16 5.44
C ASP A 10 13.19 -5.77 4.81
N PRO A 11 13.41 -4.68 5.56
CA PRO A 11 13.15 -3.32 5.09
C PRO A 11 13.98 -2.93 3.86
N ALA A 12 15.19 -3.46 3.71
CA ALA A 12 16.07 -3.12 2.59
C ALA A 12 15.55 -3.71 1.27
N ALA A 13 15.10 -4.97 1.28
CA ALA A 13 14.48 -5.62 0.13
C ALA A 13 13.17 -4.93 -0.27
N ILE A 14 12.32 -4.57 0.70
CA ILE A 14 11.09 -3.82 0.45
C ILE A 14 11.40 -2.48 -0.23
N ARG A 15 12.36 -1.73 0.31
CA ARG A 15 12.77 -0.43 -0.23
C ARG A 15 13.31 -0.53 -1.66
N ALA A 16 14.05 -1.60 -1.99
CA ALA A 16 14.62 -1.80 -3.32
C ALA A 16 13.57 -2.02 -4.42
N CYS A 17 12.35 -2.41 -4.07
CA CYS A 17 11.24 -2.56 -5.02
C CYS A 17 10.53 -1.24 -5.34
N LEU A 18 10.80 -0.16 -4.59
CA LEU A 18 10.09 1.10 -4.71
C LEU A 18 10.75 2.02 -5.75
N THR A 19 9.92 2.79 -6.45
CA THR A 19 10.41 3.94 -7.24
C THR A 19 11.03 4.99 -6.32
N PRO A 20 11.94 5.86 -6.80
CA PRO A 20 12.63 6.83 -5.94
C PRO A 20 11.70 7.71 -5.12
N THR A 21 10.59 8.16 -5.71
CA THR A 21 9.59 9.00 -5.03
C THR A 21 8.86 8.24 -3.93
N VAL A 22 8.51 6.98 -4.16
CA VAL A 22 7.83 6.15 -3.15
C VAL A 22 8.81 5.72 -2.04
N ALA A 23 10.08 5.46 -2.39
CA ALA A 23 11.14 5.16 -1.43
C ALA A 23 11.37 6.33 -0.44
N ALA A 24 11.26 7.58 -0.89
CA ALA A 24 11.36 8.73 0.01
C ALA A 24 10.23 8.78 1.05
N VAL A 25 9.03 8.33 0.71
CA VAL A 25 7.91 8.20 1.66
C VAL A 25 8.14 7.04 2.62
N PHE A 26 8.64 5.91 2.13
CA PHE A 26 9.05 4.79 2.98
C PHE A 26 10.11 5.23 4.01
N ASP A 27 11.13 5.96 3.57
CA ASP A 27 12.25 6.38 4.42
C ASP A 27 11.79 7.34 5.54
N SER A 28 10.87 8.26 5.25
CA SER A 28 10.34 9.19 6.26
C SER A 28 9.48 8.49 7.31
N GLU A 29 8.57 7.59 6.87
CA GLU A 29 7.76 6.80 7.79
C GLU A 29 8.61 5.81 8.60
N TRP A 30 9.64 5.19 7.99
CA TRP A 30 10.58 4.30 8.67
C TRP A 30 11.28 5.00 9.83
N ALA A 31 11.80 6.21 9.57
CA ALA A 31 12.44 7.02 10.60
C ALA A 31 11.49 7.29 11.78
N PHE A 32 10.23 7.62 11.49
CA PHE A 32 9.21 7.87 12.49
C PHE A 32 8.88 6.64 13.34
N VAL A 33 8.58 5.49 12.71
CA VAL A 33 8.21 4.27 13.48
C VAL A 33 9.38 3.72 14.29
N MET A 34 10.62 3.88 13.80
CA MET A 34 11.82 3.51 14.54
C MET A 34 12.07 4.42 15.74
N ASP A 35 11.78 5.72 15.64
CA ASP A 35 11.87 6.63 16.77
C ASP A 35 10.85 6.29 17.86
N GLN A 36 9.60 6.03 17.49
CA GLN A 36 8.57 5.56 18.42
C GLN A 36 8.94 4.23 19.09
N ALA A 37 9.50 3.29 18.33
CA ALA A 37 9.93 2.00 18.86
C ALA A 37 11.03 2.14 19.91
N LYS A 38 11.99 3.06 19.70
CA LYS A 38 13.05 3.35 20.69
C LYS A 38 12.47 3.91 21.98
N GLN A 39 11.51 4.83 21.89
CA GLN A 39 10.90 5.48 23.06
C GLN A 39 10.04 4.52 23.88
N THR A 40 9.33 3.62 23.21
CA THR A 40 8.34 2.73 23.84
C THR A 40 8.84 1.32 24.10
N LEU A 41 10.02 0.96 23.55
CA LEU A 41 10.56 -0.40 23.50
C LEU A 41 9.59 -1.42 22.89
N ASN A 42 8.70 -0.97 22.01
CA ASN A 42 7.68 -1.78 21.35
C ASN A 42 7.88 -1.78 19.83
N LEU A 43 7.93 -2.97 19.21
CA LEU A 43 8.16 -3.18 17.78
C LEU A 43 6.88 -3.45 16.97
N ASP A 44 5.70 -3.48 17.58
CA ASP A 44 4.42 -3.76 16.93
C ASP A 44 4.16 -2.80 15.75
N ASN A 45 4.48 -1.52 15.93
CA ASN A 45 4.37 -0.50 14.88
C ASN A 45 5.33 -0.76 13.72
N VAL A 46 6.54 -1.27 14.01
CA VAL A 46 7.53 -1.64 12.98
C VAL A 46 7.02 -2.84 12.18
N HIS A 47 6.47 -3.86 12.84
CA HIS A 47 5.91 -5.03 12.15
C HIS A 47 4.70 -4.67 11.27
N ARG A 48 3.77 -3.86 11.77
CA ARG A 48 2.65 -3.35 10.98
C ARG A 48 3.12 -2.51 9.79
N PHE A 49 4.11 -1.66 10.00
CA PHE A 49 4.74 -0.87 8.95
C PHE A 49 5.30 -1.76 7.83
N LEU A 50 6.09 -2.80 8.18
CA LEU A 50 6.68 -3.70 7.18
C LEU A 50 5.62 -4.50 6.41
N GLN A 51 4.56 -4.96 7.08
CA GLN A 51 3.45 -5.65 6.41
C GLN A 51 2.75 -4.76 5.39
N LYS A 52 2.42 -3.51 5.76
CA LYS A 52 1.83 -2.52 4.84
C LYS A 52 2.74 -2.30 3.64
N TRP A 53 4.01 -2.02 3.89
CA TRP A 53 4.94 -1.65 2.82
C TRP A 53 5.33 -2.81 1.91
N ARG A 54 5.30 -4.06 2.37
CA ARG A 54 5.46 -5.23 1.50
C ARG A 54 4.36 -5.29 0.44
N LEU A 55 3.10 -5.02 0.82
CA LEU A 55 1.98 -4.98 -0.13
C LEU A 55 2.15 -3.85 -1.16
N MET A 56 2.56 -2.67 -0.72
CA MET A 56 2.78 -1.53 -1.62
C MET A 56 3.98 -1.77 -2.54
N ALA A 57 5.07 -2.33 -2.03
CA ALA A 57 6.23 -2.70 -2.83
C ALA A 57 5.88 -3.71 -3.91
N TYR A 58 5.09 -4.74 -3.57
CA TYR A 58 4.60 -5.70 -4.55
C TYR A 58 3.76 -5.01 -5.64
N ALA A 59 2.84 -4.12 -5.27
CA ALA A 59 2.03 -3.36 -6.23
C ALA A 59 2.90 -2.48 -7.14
N GLU A 60 3.91 -1.78 -6.61
CA GLU A 60 4.87 -0.98 -7.39
C GLU A 60 5.69 -1.82 -8.37
N THR A 61 6.00 -3.09 -8.07
CA THR A 61 6.67 -3.97 -9.04
C THR A 61 5.81 -4.31 -10.25
N LYS A 62 4.48 -4.30 -10.09
CA LYS A 62 3.52 -4.64 -11.15
C LYS A 62 3.08 -3.41 -11.93
N ASP A 63 2.91 -2.29 -11.22
CA ASP A 63 2.38 -1.05 -11.75
C ASP A 63 3.09 0.14 -11.09
N PRO A 64 4.22 0.61 -11.66
CA PRO A 64 4.99 1.72 -11.10
C PRO A 64 4.15 2.99 -10.94
N GLY A 65 4.29 3.65 -9.79
CA GLY A 65 3.50 4.82 -9.39
C GLY A 65 2.09 4.50 -8.90
N SER A 66 1.76 3.22 -8.68
CA SER A 66 0.48 2.79 -8.13
C SER A 66 0.22 3.37 -6.75
N TYR A 67 1.26 3.57 -5.92
CA TYR A 67 1.14 4.20 -4.62
C TYR A 67 0.45 5.57 -4.69
N PHE A 68 0.98 6.48 -5.53
CA PHE A 68 0.44 7.83 -5.64
C PHE A 68 -0.90 7.87 -6.36
N ARG A 69 -1.15 6.96 -7.32
CA ARG A 69 -2.48 6.85 -7.95
C ARG A 69 -3.53 6.41 -6.94
N VAL A 70 -3.22 5.45 -6.08
CA VAL A 70 -4.13 5.01 -5.00
C VAL A 70 -4.38 6.14 -4.01
N LEU A 71 -3.36 6.90 -3.60
CA LEU A 71 -3.56 8.05 -2.72
C LEU A 71 -4.42 9.14 -3.35
N ALA A 72 -4.15 9.51 -4.61
CA ALA A 72 -4.96 10.49 -5.34
C ALA A 72 -6.41 10.01 -5.49
N ARG A 73 -6.61 8.70 -5.67
CA ARG A 73 -7.93 8.07 -5.71
C ARG A 73 -8.66 8.23 -4.38
N ALA A 74 -8.01 7.87 -3.27
CA ALA A 74 -8.58 7.95 -1.94
C ALA A 74 -8.95 9.40 -1.59
N ALA A 75 -8.05 10.34 -1.82
CA ALA A 75 -8.29 11.77 -1.60
C ALA A 75 -9.50 12.27 -2.41
N ARG A 76 -9.67 11.84 -3.67
CA ARG A 76 -10.85 12.18 -4.47
C ARG A 76 -12.13 11.59 -3.88
N THR A 77 -12.12 10.31 -3.50
CA THR A 77 -13.29 9.66 -2.89
C THR A 77 -13.68 10.35 -1.60
N GLU A 78 -12.72 10.70 -0.75
CA GLU A 78 -12.96 11.45 0.49
C GLU A 78 -13.55 12.84 0.22
N ALA A 79 -13.04 13.55 -0.79
CA ALA A 79 -13.51 14.89 -1.12
C ALA A 79 -14.90 14.92 -1.80
N THR A 80 -15.24 13.90 -2.58
CA THR A 80 -16.44 13.91 -3.46
C THR A 80 -17.54 12.94 -3.01
N GLY A 81 -17.21 11.95 -2.18
CA GLY A 81 -18.08 10.81 -1.88
C GLY A 81 -18.29 9.86 -3.08
N GLU A 82 -17.70 10.14 -4.24
CA GLU A 82 -17.87 9.32 -5.44
C GLU A 82 -17.00 8.07 -5.38
N LEU A 83 -17.62 6.92 -5.64
CA LEU A 83 -16.89 5.67 -5.79
C LEU A 83 -16.03 5.69 -7.06
N PRO A 84 -14.95 4.88 -7.08
CA PRO A 84 -14.16 4.69 -8.28
C PRO A 84 -14.97 4.33 -9.53
N PRO A 85 -14.74 4.95 -10.72
CA PRO A 85 -15.12 4.40 -12.01
C PRO A 85 -14.96 2.89 -12.13
N GLY A 86 -16.01 2.21 -12.56
CA GLY A 86 -16.10 0.74 -12.61
C GLY A 86 -16.57 0.09 -11.31
N SER A 87 -16.79 0.86 -10.22
CA SER A 87 -17.43 0.35 -9.01
C SER A 87 -18.86 -0.05 -9.33
N ILE A 88 -19.28 -1.19 -8.77
CA ILE A 88 -20.65 -1.66 -8.81
C ILE A 88 -21.19 -1.76 -7.39
N SER A 89 -22.49 -1.62 -7.24
CA SER A 89 -23.15 -1.83 -5.96
C SER A 89 -23.05 -3.31 -5.53
N TRP A 90 -23.19 -3.58 -4.24
CA TRP A 90 -23.27 -4.95 -3.73
C TRP A 90 -24.43 -5.74 -4.36
N GLY A 91 -25.55 -5.08 -4.65
CA GLY A 91 -26.68 -5.69 -5.35
C GLY A 91 -26.34 -6.10 -6.79
N GLU A 92 -25.61 -5.26 -7.53
CA GLU A 92 -25.11 -5.61 -8.87
C GLU A 92 -24.06 -6.72 -8.81
N MET A 93 -23.19 -6.72 -7.81
CA MET A 93 -22.23 -7.81 -7.59
C MET A 93 -22.95 -9.13 -7.33
N LYS A 94 -24.00 -9.13 -6.49
CA LYS A 94 -24.83 -10.31 -6.24
C LYS A 94 -25.48 -10.83 -7.52
N LYS A 95 -26.06 -9.95 -8.35
CA LYS A 95 -26.62 -10.32 -9.66
C LYS A 95 -25.59 -10.95 -10.58
N LYS A 96 -24.38 -10.37 -10.67
CA LYS A 96 -23.28 -10.93 -11.48
C LYS A 96 -22.83 -12.30 -10.98
N LEU A 97 -22.90 -12.53 -9.67
CA LEU A 97 -22.50 -13.79 -9.03
C LEU A 97 -23.66 -14.80 -8.90
N GLY A 98 -24.88 -14.46 -9.29
CA GLY A 98 -26.08 -15.29 -9.12
C GLY A 98 -26.51 -15.49 -7.65
N LEU A 99 -26.15 -14.55 -6.78
CA LEU A 99 -26.42 -14.54 -5.32
C LEU A 99 -27.65 -13.69 -4.94
N ASP A 100 -28.52 -13.39 -5.92
CA ASP A 100 -29.73 -12.55 -5.76
C ASP A 100 -31.02 -13.35 -5.61
N ARG A 101 -30.91 -14.67 -5.32
CA ARG A 101 -32.05 -15.57 -5.05
C ARG A 101 -32.57 -15.45 -3.63
#